data_AF-A0A6A0A1K9-F1
#
_entry.id   AF-A0A6A0A1K9-F1
#
_cell.length_a   1.000
_cell.length_b   1.000
_cell.length_c   1.000
_cell.angle_alpha   90.00
_cell.angle_beta   90.00
_cell.angle_gamma   90.00
#
_symmetry.space_group_name_H-M   'P 1'
#
loop_
_entity.id
_entity.type
_entity.pdbx_description
1 polymer ?
#
loop_
_entity_poly.entity_id
_entity_poly.type
_entity_poly.pdbx_seq_one_letter_code
_entity_poly.pdbx_strand_id
1 'polypeptide(L)'
;MSPLAPLAQLYHNVPFAPFVIFLCVYNGIVNNQGMSRWVRYNAMQAILLDILLIIPQVLLSSLFNNPGSDPLALQTYITAYNTIFLFVAVSVAYGMGASLVGQNARLPLVAEAADKQA
;
A
#
# COMPACT_ATOMS: atom_id res chain seq x y z
N MET A 1 10.68 -23.14 -7.06
CA MET A 1 11.22 -22.07 -6.19
C MET A 1 10.90 -20.76 -6.87
N SER A 2 9.91 -20.02 -6.38
CA SER A 2 9.52 -18.74 -6.99
C SER A 2 10.67 -17.74 -6.82
N PRO A 3 11.04 -16.95 -7.85
CA PRO A 3 12.10 -15.96 -7.74
C PRO A 3 11.80 -14.85 -6.71
N LEU A 4 10.54 -14.73 -6.27
CA LEU A 4 10.14 -13.82 -5.19
C LEU A 4 10.33 -14.40 -3.77
N ALA A 5 10.68 -15.68 -3.63
CA ALA A 5 10.86 -16.34 -2.34
C ALA A 5 11.83 -15.62 -1.37
N PRO A 6 13.03 -15.16 -1.79
CA PRO A 6 13.94 -14.49 -0.87
C PRO A 6 13.42 -13.12 -0.41
N LEU A 7 12.72 -12.39 -1.28
CA LEU A 7 12.09 -11.10 -0.94
C LEU A 7 10.92 -11.30 0.03
N ALA A 8 10.10 -12.33 -0.18
CA ALA A 8 9.01 -12.66 0.72
C ALA A 8 9.50 -13.10 2.12
N GLN A 9 10.60 -13.86 2.18
CA GLN A 9 11.21 -14.23 3.46
C GLN A 9 11.78 -13.03 4.22
N LEU A 10 12.43 -12.10 3.52
CA LEU A 10 12.93 -10.87 4.16
C LEU A 10 11.79 -10.02 4.73
N TYR A 11 10.69 -9.90 3.98
CA TYR A 11 9.51 -9.15 4.42
C TYR A 11 8.84 -9.76 5.67
N HIS A 12 8.80 -11.09 5.76
CA HIS A 12 8.20 -11.77 6.91
C HIS A 12 9.11 -11.78 8.16
N ASN A 13 10.43 -11.71 7.96
CA ASN A 13 11.42 -11.76 9.03
C ASN A 13 11.73 -10.40 9.67
N VAL A 14 11.32 -9.30 9.03
CA VAL A 14 11.52 -7.95 9.57
C VAL A 14 10.23 -7.51 10.27
N PRO A 15 10.17 -7.59 11.62
CA PRO A 15 9.03 -7.05 12.36
C PRO A 15 8.91 -5.55 12.04
N PHE A 16 7.68 -5.10 11.82
CA PHE A 16 7.39 -3.70 11.46
C PHE A 16 8.01 -3.23 10.13
N ALA A 17 8.34 -4.13 9.18
CA ALA A 17 8.83 -3.74 7.85
C ALA A 17 7.99 -2.63 7.17
N PRO A 18 6.63 -2.67 7.20
CA PRO A 18 5.83 -1.59 6.63
C PRO A 18 6.10 -0.23 7.29
N PHE A 19 6.27 -0.22 8.61
CA PHE A 19 6.58 1.00 9.36
C PHE A 19 7.97 1.55 9.04
N VAL A 20 8.97 0.67 8.88
CA VAL A 20 10.33 1.08 8.48
C VAL A 20 10.32 1.66 7.06
N ILE A 21 9.61 1.00 6.13
CA ILE A 21 9.46 1.48 4.74
C ILE A 21 8.77 2.85 4.73
N PHE A 22 7.68 3.02 5.48
CA PHE A 22 7.02 4.32 5.68
C PHE A 22 8.03 5.40 6.12
N LEU A 23 8.84 5.09 7.14
CA LEU A 23 9.77 6.05 7.73
C LEU A 23 10.88 6.45 6.74
N CYS A 24 11.37 5.48 5.95
CA CYS A 24 12.35 5.70 4.89
C CYS A 24 11.79 6.58 3.76
N VAL A 25 10.58 6.28 3.26
CA VAL A 25 9.96 7.04 2.17
C VAL A 25 9.61 8.46 2.62
N TYR A 26 9.05 8.62 3.82
CA TYR A 26 8.65 9.92 4.34
C TYR A 26 9.86 10.85 4.57
N ASN A 27 10.90 10.36 5.26
CA ASN A 27 12.08 11.18 5.53
C ASN A 27 12.98 11.36 4.30
N GLY A 28 13.11 10.33 3.46
CA GLY A 28 14.00 10.37 2.30
C GLY A 28 13.44 11.13 1.10
N ILE A 29 12.12 11.08 0.90
CA ILE A 29 11.46 11.63 -0.29
C ILE A 29 10.53 12.79 0.07
N VAL A 30 9.56 12.58 0.97
CA VAL A 30 8.51 13.60 1.23
C VAL A 30 9.08 14.86 1.87
N ASN A 31 9.94 14.72 2.88
CA ASN A 31 10.57 15.86 3.56
C ASN A 31 11.76 16.46 2.80
N ASN A 32 12.19 15.83 1.71
CA ASN A 32 13.34 16.29 0.94
C ASN A 32 12.94 17.43 -0.01
N GLN A 33 13.21 18.68 0.39
CA GLN A 33 12.93 19.86 -0.43
C GLN A 33 13.79 19.95 -1.71
N GLY A 34 14.85 19.14 -1.81
CA GLY A 34 15.63 18.99 -3.04
C GLY A 34 14.95 18.13 -4.10
N MET A 35 13.90 17.37 -3.73
CA MET A 35 13.08 16.61 -4.66
C MET A 35 11.96 17.47 -5.25
N SER A 36 11.63 17.19 -6.51
CA SER A 36 10.55 17.93 -7.19
C SER A 36 9.22 17.70 -6.47
N ARG A 37 8.37 18.74 -6.44
CA ARG A 37 7.04 18.69 -5.81
C ARG A 37 6.20 17.50 -6.30
N TRP A 38 6.37 17.13 -7.57
CA TRP A 38 5.75 15.96 -8.20
C TRP A 38 6.13 14.63 -7.55
N VAL A 39 7.41 14.41 -7.28
CA VAL A 39 7.90 13.20 -6.63
C VAL A 39 7.38 13.12 -5.20
N ARG A 40 7.38 14.25 -4.48
CA ARG A 40 6.85 14.32 -3.10
C ARG A 40 5.36 14.04 -3.04
N TYR A 41 4.58 14.57 -3.98
CA TYR A 41 3.14 14.33 -4.06
C TYR A 41 2.81 12.84 -4.30
N ASN A 42 3.48 12.21 -5.26
CA ASN A 42 3.31 10.77 -5.52
C ASN A 42 3.77 9.91 -4.33
N ALA A 43 4.90 10.26 -3.70
CA ALA A 43 5.37 9.56 -2.51
C ALA A 43 4.38 9.68 -1.34
N MET A 44 3.75 10.85 -1.16
CA MET A 44 2.73 11.04 -0.14
C MET A 44 1.46 10.21 -0.41
N GLN A 45 1.07 10.10 -1.68
CA GLN A 45 -0.05 9.23 -2.07
C GLN A 45 0.23 7.75 -1.82
N ALA A 46 1.45 7.29 -2.14
CA ALA A 46 1.85 5.91 -1.86
C ALA A 46 1.82 5.60 -0.35
N ILE A 47 2.32 6.52 0.48
CA ILE A 47 2.27 6.41 1.94
C ILE A 47 0.84 6.36 2.46
N LEU A 48 -0.02 7.26 2.01
CA LEU A 48 -1.40 7.31 2.48
C LEU A 48 -2.19 6.07 2.05
N LEU A 49 -1.91 5.53 0.86
CA LEU A 49 -2.49 4.27 0.41
C LEU A 49 -2.02 3.10 1.28
N ASP A 50 -0.73 3.04 1.62
CA ASP A 50 -0.18 2.01 2.51
C ASP A 50 -0.85 2.05 3.90
N ILE A 51 -1.01 3.24 4.48
CA ILE A 51 -1.71 3.45 5.76
C ILE A 51 -3.19 3.00 5.67
N LEU A 52 -3.87 3.34 4.56
CA LEU A 52 -5.28 2.98 4.36
C LEU A 52 -5.49 1.46 4.34
N LEU A 53 -4.51 0.70 3.82
CA LEU A 53 -4.58 -0.76 3.72
C LEU A 53 -4.38 -1.48 5.07
N ILE A 54 -3.86 -0.80 6.09
CA ILE A 54 -3.75 -1.38 7.44
C ILE A 54 -5.13 -1.73 7.99
N ILE A 55 -6.14 -0.89 7.73
CA ILE A 55 -7.51 -1.07 8.25
C ILE A 55 -8.11 -2.40 7.80
N PRO A 56 -8.25 -2.70 6.49
CA PRO A 56 -8.83 -3.96 6.05
C PRO A 56 -7.97 -5.16 6.45
N GLN A 57 -6.64 -5.04 6.49
CA GLN A 57 -5.76 -6.12 6.96
C GLN A 57 -6.04 -6.50 8.41
N VAL A 58 -6.05 -5.51 9.31
CA VAL A 58 -6.33 -5.74 10.74
C VAL A 58 -7.76 -6.27 10.92
N LEU A 59 -8.73 -5.76 10.16
CA LEU A 59 -10.11 -6.21 10.20
C LEU A 59 -10.22 -7.69 9.78
N LEU A 60 -9.59 -8.07 8.67
CA LEU A 60 -9.57 -9.45 8.17
C LEU A 60 -8.90 -10.41 9.16
N SER A 61 -7.74 -10.03 9.70
CA SER A 61 -7.05 -10.84 10.71
C SER A 61 -7.87 -11.00 11.99
N SER A 62 -8.58 -9.95 12.43
CA SER A 62 -9.38 -9.99 13.66
C SER A 62 -10.69 -10.77 13.49
N LEU A 63 -11.35 -10.64 12.33
CA LEU A 63 -12.62 -11.30 12.04
C LEU A 63 -12.43 -12.77 11.65
N PHE A 64 -11.32 -13.12 11.00
CA PHE A 64 -11.05 -14.47 10.51
C PHE A 64 -9.82 -15.10 11.20
N ASN A 65 -9.84 -15.14 12.52
CA ASN A 65 -8.72 -15.64 13.33
C ASN A 65 -8.47 -17.17 13.16
N ASN A 66 -9.40 -17.90 12.53
CA ASN A 66 -9.22 -19.30 12.11
C ASN A 66 -10.20 -19.66 10.97
N PRO A 67 -9.92 -19.31 9.70
CA PRO A 67 -10.84 -19.54 8.60
C PRO A 67 -10.95 -21.02 8.19
N GLY A 68 -10.04 -21.89 8.67
CA GLY A 68 -9.95 -23.29 8.24
C GLY A 68 -11.08 -24.21 8.70
N SER A 69 -11.91 -23.78 9.65
CA SER A 69 -13.00 -24.58 10.22
C SER A 69 -14.34 -24.49 9.47
N ASP A 70 -14.55 -23.44 8.67
CA ASP A 70 -15.79 -23.24 7.91
C ASP A 70 -15.45 -22.96 6.42
N PRO A 71 -15.91 -23.81 5.48
CA PRO A 71 -15.69 -23.61 4.05
C PRO A 71 -16.14 -22.23 3.54
N LEU A 72 -17.19 -21.67 4.13
CA LEU A 72 -17.73 -20.37 3.72
C LEU A 72 -16.82 -19.23 4.22
N ALA A 73 -16.36 -19.31 5.47
CA ALA A 73 -15.39 -18.36 6.03
C ALA A 73 -14.05 -18.37 5.28
N LEU A 74 -13.57 -19.54 4.88
CA LEU A 74 -12.37 -19.70 4.06
C LEU A 74 -12.53 -19.04 2.69
N GLN A 75 -13.65 -19.25 2.01
CA GLN A 75 -13.91 -18.66 0.70
C GLN A 75 -14.04 -17.13 0.76
N THR A 76 -14.70 -16.60 1.79
CA THR A 76 -14.79 -15.15 2.02
C THR A 76 -13.41 -14.53 2.32
N TYR A 77 -12.60 -15.19 3.15
CA TYR A 77 -11.23 -14.75 3.46
C TYR A 77 -10.35 -14.65 2.20
N ILE A 78 -10.37 -15.68 1.36
CA ILE A 78 -9.60 -15.71 0.10
C ILE A 78 -10.08 -14.61 -0.85
N THR A 79 -11.40 -14.46 -1.00
CA THR A 79 -11.98 -13.45 -1.91
C THR A 79 -11.61 -12.04 -1.46
N ALA A 80 -11.70 -11.75 -0.16
CA ALA A 80 -11.35 -10.44 0.39
C ALA A 80 -9.87 -10.10 0.16
N TYR A 81 -8.96 -11.06 0.37
CA TYR A 81 -7.53 -10.86 0.12
C TYR A 81 -7.25 -10.58 -1.37
N ASN A 82 -7.91 -11.31 -2.27
CA ASN A 82 -7.81 -11.08 -3.72
C ASN A 82 -8.37 -9.69 -4.13
N THR A 83 -9.48 -9.25 -3.54
CA THR A 83 -10.04 -7.92 -3.79
C THR A 83 -9.08 -6.81 -3.34
N ILE A 84 -8.47 -6.95 -2.16
CA ILE A 84 -7.46 -6.01 -1.66
C ILE A 84 -6.26 -5.98 -2.60
N PHE A 85 -5.75 -7.15 -3.01
CA PHE A 85 -4.65 -7.22 -3.96
C PHE A 85 -4.97 -6.51 -5.28
N LEU A 86 -6.15 -6.77 -5.87
CA LEU A 86 -6.58 -6.11 -7.10
C LEU A 86 -6.73 -4.60 -6.93
N PHE A 87 -7.30 -4.16 -5.80
CA PHE A 87 -7.43 -2.73 -5.49
C PHE A 87 -6.06 -2.05 -5.46
N VAL A 88 -5.10 -2.63 -4.74
CA VAL A 88 -3.71 -2.11 -4.67
C VAL A 88 -3.05 -2.12 -6.04
N ALA A 89 -3.17 -3.21 -6.79
CA ALA A 89 -2.59 -3.33 -8.13
C ALA A 89 -3.13 -2.24 -9.08
N VAL A 90 -4.44 -1.97 -9.04
CA VAL A 90 -5.07 -0.91 -9.84
C VAL A 90 -4.59 0.46 -9.38
N SER A 91 -4.51 0.73 -8.07
CA SER A 91 -4.01 2.00 -7.57
C SER A 91 -2.55 2.26 -7.94
N VAL A 92 -1.70 1.24 -7.88
CA VAL A 92 -0.30 1.32 -8.31
C VAL A 92 -0.22 1.56 -9.82
N ALA A 93 -0.97 0.79 -10.63
CA ALA A 93 -1.00 0.97 -12.08
C ALA A 93 -1.50 2.36 -12.48
N TYR A 94 -2.51 2.89 -11.78
CA TYR A 94 -3.02 4.24 -11.98
C TYR A 94 -1.99 5.30 -11.59
N GLY A 95 -1.33 5.15 -10.43
CA GLY A 95 -0.25 6.04 -9.98
C GLY A 95 0.92 6.07 -10.97
N MET A 96 1.32 4.91 -11.49
CA MET A 96 2.35 4.78 -12.52
C MET A 96 1.92 5.44 -13.84
N GLY A 97 0.70 5.14 -14.31
CA GLY A 97 0.17 5.68 -15.56
C GLY A 97 0.05 7.20 -15.54
N ALA A 98 -0.51 7.76 -14.46
CA ALA A 98 -0.62 9.21 -14.32
C ALA A 98 0.74 9.90 -14.13
N SER A 99 1.70 9.26 -13.43
CA SER A 99 3.09 9.73 -13.36
C SER A 99 3.77 9.78 -14.73
N LEU A 100 3.53 8.81 -15.61
CA LEU A 100 4.07 8.77 -16.97
C LEU A 100 3.45 9.81 -17.90
N VAL A 101 2.18 10.15 -17.68
CA VAL A 101 1.44 11.16 -18.48
C VAL A 101 1.78 12.60 -18.02
N GLY A 102 2.56 12.77 -16.94
CA GLY A 102 2.91 14.09 -16.41
C GLY A 102 1.72 14.84 -15.80
N GLN A 103 0.63 14.11 -15.49
CA GLN A 103 -0.54 14.62 -14.79
C GLN A 103 -0.48 14.16 -13.34
N ASN A 104 -0.89 15.02 -12.41
CA ASN A 104 -0.90 14.65 -10.99
C ASN A 104 -1.93 13.53 -10.85
N ALA A 105 -1.45 12.29 -10.64
CA ALA A 105 -2.31 11.16 -10.30
C ALA A 105 -3.13 11.59 -9.08
N ARG A 106 -4.45 11.72 -9.20
CA ARG A 106 -5.30 12.11 -8.07
C ARG A 106 -6.06 10.88 -7.64
N LEU A 107 -5.47 10.10 -6.74
CA LEU A 107 -6.19 8.97 -6.15
C LEU A 107 -7.40 9.52 -5.36
N PRO A 108 -8.64 9.05 -5.66
CA PRO A 108 -9.81 9.47 -4.91
C PRO A 108 -9.64 9.11 -3.42
N LEU A 109 -10.10 9.97 -2.52
CA LEU A 109 -9.90 9.96 -1.04
C LEU A 109 -8.51 10.40 -0.53
N VAL A 110 -7.46 10.26 -1.32
CA VAL A 110 -6.07 10.52 -0.87
C VAL A 110 -5.53 11.87 -1.38
N ALA A 111 -6.02 12.32 -2.54
CA ALA A 111 -5.51 13.52 -3.21
C ALA A 111 -5.63 14.81 -2.39
N GLU A 112 -6.71 15.01 -1.63
CA GLU A 112 -6.90 16.21 -0.79
C GLU A 112 -5.99 16.24 0.45
N ALA A 113 -5.69 15.08 1.03
CA ALA A 113 -4.77 14.98 2.17
C ALA A 113 -3.33 15.23 1.73
N ALA A 114 -2.92 14.67 0.59
CA ALA A 114 -1.61 14.88 0.01
C ALA A 114 -1.36 16.36 -0.38
N ASP A 115 -2.35 17.06 -0.94
CA ASP A 115 -2.20 18.48 -1.34
C ASP A 115 -1.99 19.42 -0.15
N LYS A 116 -2.49 19.06 1.05
CA LYS A 116 -2.28 19.85 2.28
C LYS A 116 -0.90 19.64 2.91
N GLN A 117 -0.18 18.59 2.51
CA GLN A 117 1.07 18.18 3.16
C GLN A 117 2.30 18.23 2.23
N ALA A 118 2.13 18.45 0.92
CA ALA A 118 3.19 18.43 -0.09
C ALA A 118 3.52 19.79 -0.74
#